data_AF-A0A932U345-F1
#
_entry.id   AF-A0A932U345-F1
#
_cell.length_a   1.000
_cell.length_b   1.000
_cell.length_c   1.000
_cell.angle_alpha   90.00
_cell.angle_beta   90.00
_cell.angle_gamma   90.00
#
_symmetry.space_group_name_H-M   'P 1'
#
loop_
_entity.id
_entity.type
_entity.pdbx_description
1 polymer ?
#
loop_
_entity_poly.entity_id
_entity_poly.type
_entity_poly.pdbx_seq_one_letter_code
_entity_poly.pdbx_strand_id
1 'polypeptide(L)'
;MGFRAITAQLVLRTPLHVGTGRATETVDDLLRRDAQGRILIPGTSLAGPLRAIATRLAPRLGSRSCQALQGGDFGSQICGCLTCRLFGDVTPQEDEKKGVASQVIIYDAPLDKNPEIAIRDGVGIDRVTGAAARKERLKFDLEVVPAGTIFSLRMEFDPNLTDERALQLLAVSLAEWEAGRGAVGGRVGRGLGAFTLQNIQYRDQKLDTIEAVVDFLKIGPGWTKQTGAGDWLATQSAATRKQAQLLSPVGDHSVACSWALTEFTLAAEGSFLINDPVRAGQGGFDHAPLLTAYERKGEPVLPGSSLRGVLRSQAERIARTLATHDAWGDNKRSSEERKREFSTSCPACNPLTTHTSTTHTSDAVASCNSFIKTLAPEKRRELEDRGAEDKLCLACRLFGSTWNGSRLRVEDAPLLPNTGKQKVMDFLAIDRFTGGGRDGAKFDAVALWQPHFRVRLFLENPEGWELGWLVLTLRDLHEGLTTVGFGAAKGFGRMTIQSPSITFGILHETDFPLPPAPEDESEDRQKLERAIVAREKLLTHRGTPSGLYQTIGYADSHKADWLDLADGWVQAFHRERRARPRAQEFTLQKDSYFTKIADQWLPDLYPVEVSA
;
A
#
# COMPACT_ATOMS: atom_id res chain seq x y z
N MET A 1 24.11 -33.32 16.87
CA MET A 1 23.72 -31.91 16.63
C MET A 1 23.56 -31.72 15.13
N GLY A 2 22.80 -30.73 14.67
CA GLY A 2 22.61 -30.49 13.24
C GLY A 2 22.57 -29.00 12.96
N PHE A 3 23.11 -28.60 11.81
CA PHE A 3 23.02 -27.25 11.28
C PHE A 3 21.91 -27.21 10.23
N ARG A 4 20.86 -26.45 10.51
CA ARG A 4 19.79 -26.20 9.55
C ARG A 4 19.75 -24.71 9.23
N ALA A 5 19.63 -24.38 7.94
CA ALA A 5 19.61 -22.99 7.50
C ALA A 5 18.81 -22.80 6.21
N ILE A 6 18.36 -21.56 6.00
CA ILE A 6 17.82 -21.09 4.72
C ILE A 6 18.70 -19.95 4.21
N THR A 7 19.01 -20.01 2.92
CA THR A 7 19.57 -18.88 2.18
C THR A 7 18.68 -18.52 1.00
N ALA A 8 18.53 -17.24 0.70
CA ALA A 8 17.81 -16.77 -0.48
C ALA A 8 18.35 -15.43 -0.96
N GLN A 9 18.04 -15.08 -2.21
CA GLN A 9 18.30 -13.76 -2.76
C GLN A 9 17.05 -12.90 -2.63
N LEU A 10 17.14 -11.79 -1.90
CA LEU A 10 16.11 -10.77 -1.80
C LEU A 10 16.37 -9.73 -2.89
N VAL A 11 15.56 -9.76 -3.94
CA VAL A 11 15.69 -8.86 -5.09
C VAL A 11 14.66 -7.74 -4.98
N LEU A 12 15.14 -6.50 -4.88
CA LEU A 12 14.27 -5.33 -4.81
C LEU A 12 13.53 -5.13 -6.14
N ARG A 13 12.20 -5.00 -6.08
CA ARG A 13 11.38 -4.53 -7.21
C ARG A 13 11.24 -3.03 -7.22
N THR A 14 11.24 -2.41 -6.04
CA THR A 14 11.15 -0.96 -5.88
C THR A 14 12.28 -0.45 -5.00
N PRO A 15 12.61 0.87 -5.04
CA PRO A 15 13.67 1.41 -4.22
C PRO A 15 13.42 1.17 -2.72
N LEU A 16 14.47 0.91 -1.95
CA LEU A 16 14.40 0.60 -0.52
C LEU A 16 14.97 1.74 0.31
N HIS A 17 14.26 2.09 1.39
CA HIS A 17 14.78 2.92 2.46
C HIS A 17 14.70 2.18 3.80
N VAL A 18 15.85 1.98 4.44
CA VAL A 18 15.94 1.49 5.83
C VAL A 18 16.64 2.57 6.65
N GLY A 19 15.82 3.40 7.30
CA GLY A 19 16.26 4.58 8.01
C GLY A 19 17.06 4.28 9.28
N THR A 20 17.84 5.26 9.71
CA THR A 20 18.56 5.23 10.99
C THR A 20 17.89 6.08 12.06
N GLY A 21 16.89 6.88 11.68
CA GLY A 21 16.30 7.92 12.52
C GLY A 21 17.22 9.14 12.70
N ARG A 22 18.25 9.29 11.86
CA ARG A 22 19.22 10.41 11.89
C ARG A 22 19.09 11.23 10.61
N ALA A 23 19.02 12.56 10.78
CA ALA A 23 18.92 13.54 9.69
C ALA A 23 20.25 14.26 9.42
N THR A 24 20.36 14.87 8.24
CA THR A 24 21.42 15.81 7.82
C THR A 24 20.78 17.09 7.29
N GLU A 25 21.58 18.11 6.94
CA GLU A 25 21.04 19.36 6.36
C GLU A 25 20.32 19.15 5.01
N THR A 26 20.65 18.08 4.29
CA THR A 26 20.16 17.81 2.92
C THR A 26 19.25 16.59 2.80
N VAL A 27 19.17 15.74 3.83
CA VAL A 27 18.39 14.49 3.83
C VAL A 27 17.80 14.26 5.22
N ASP A 28 16.50 13.96 5.29
CA ASP A 28 15.77 13.84 6.55
C ASP A 28 16.03 12.50 7.27
N ASP A 29 16.36 11.43 6.55
CA ASP A 29 16.73 10.13 7.14
C ASP A 29 17.75 9.39 6.25
N LEU A 30 18.86 8.97 6.86
CA LEU A 30 19.96 8.27 6.19
C LEU A 30 19.75 6.75 6.16
N LEU A 31 20.33 6.08 5.15
CA LEU A 31 20.38 4.62 5.08
C LEU A 31 21.26 4.02 6.18
N ARG A 32 20.82 2.86 6.71
CA ARG A 32 21.58 2.05 7.66
C ARG A 32 22.85 1.47 7.01
N ARG A 33 23.98 1.62 7.72
CA ARG A 33 25.30 1.08 7.34
C ARG A 33 25.90 0.30 8.50
N ASP A 34 26.76 -0.69 8.21
CA ASP A 34 27.61 -1.34 9.23
C ASP A 34 28.81 -0.46 9.60
N ALA A 35 29.63 -0.96 10.54
CA ALA A 35 30.86 -0.30 10.97
C ALA A 35 31.89 -0.14 9.83
N GLN A 36 31.76 -0.88 8.74
CA GLN A 36 32.60 -0.80 7.54
C GLN A 36 31.99 0.12 6.47
N GLY A 37 30.85 0.76 6.75
CA GLY A 37 30.15 1.66 5.82
C GLY A 37 29.33 0.96 4.74
N ARG A 38 29.14 -0.37 4.81
CA ARG A 38 28.31 -1.12 3.85
C ARG A 38 26.85 -0.94 4.20
N ILE A 39 26.02 -0.68 3.19
CA ILE A 39 24.57 -0.60 3.33
C ILE A 39 24.04 -1.99 3.65
N LEU A 40 23.11 -2.09 4.59
CA LEU A 40 22.55 -3.37 5.01
C LEU A 40 21.07 -3.26 5.37
N ILE A 41 20.37 -4.40 5.29
CA ILE A 41 19.07 -4.58 5.95
C ILE A 41 19.31 -5.29 7.28
N PRO A 42 18.95 -4.70 8.42
CA PRO A 42 19.06 -5.37 9.71
C PRO A 42 18.21 -6.63 9.74
N GLY A 43 18.69 -7.68 10.40
CA GLY A 43 17.97 -8.94 10.60
C GLY A 43 16.62 -8.70 11.28
N THR A 44 16.53 -7.73 12.19
CA THR A 44 15.28 -7.30 12.84
C THR A 44 14.28 -6.69 11.85
N SER A 45 14.75 -5.93 10.86
CA SER A 45 13.91 -5.36 9.79
C SER A 45 13.41 -6.42 8.81
N LEU A 46 14.07 -7.57 8.70
CA LEU A 46 13.59 -8.74 7.96
C LEU A 46 12.64 -9.59 8.83
N ALA A 47 12.99 -9.78 10.10
CA ALA A 47 12.21 -10.58 11.07
C ALA A 47 10.81 -10.02 11.30
N GLY A 48 10.68 -8.69 11.46
CA GLY A 48 9.40 -8.04 11.73
C GLY A 48 8.32 -8.32 10.66
N PRO A 49 8.55 -7.98 9.39
CA PRO A 49 7.59 -8.25 8.31
C PRO A 49 7.31 -9.75 8.11
N LEU A 50 8.31 -10.61 8.27
CA LEU A 50 8.10 -12.06 8.15
C LEU A 50 7.23 -12.60 9.29
N ARG A 51 7.52 -12.17 10.52
CA ARG A 51 6.72 -12.47 11.70
C ARG A 51 5.30 -11.96 11.51
N ALA A 52 5.08 -10.78 10.94
CA ALA A 52 3.74 -10.25 10.70
C ALA A 52 2.90 -11.12 9.74
N ILE A 53 3.52 -11.68 8.70
CA ILE A 53 2.86 -12.67 7.82
C ILE A 53 2.54 -13.94 8.61
N ALA A 54 3.51 -14.49 9.33
CA ALA A 54 3.35 -15.70 10.11
C ALA A 54 2.27 -15.55 11.20
N THR A 55 2.22 -14.41 11.90
CA THR A 55 1.21 -14.08 12.91
C THR A 55 -0.21 -14.21 12.36
N ARG A 56 -0.43 -13.79 11.12
CA ARG A 56 -1.76 -13.78 10.49
C ARG A 56 -2.12 -15.10 9.84
N LEU A 57 -1.13 -15.86 9.35
CA LEU A 57 -1.35 -17.20 8.79
C LEU A 57 -1.52 -18.28 9.87
N ALA A 58 -0.87 -18.15 11.02
CA ALA A 58 -0.87 -19.18 12.06
C ALA A 58 -2.28 -19.64 12.52
N PRO A 59 -3.29 -18.75 12.69
CA PRO A 59 -4.64 -19.18 13.04
C PRO A 59 -5.29 -20.10 12.00
N ARG A 60 -4.96 -19.90 10.71
CA ARG A 60 -5.46 -20.76 9.61
C ARG A 60 -4.84 -22.14 9.60
N LEU A 61 -3.73 -22.33 10.31
CA LEU A 61 -3.07 -23.62 10.54
C LEU A 61 -3.47 -24.25 11.88
N GLY A 62 -4.60 -23.81 12.46
CA GLY A 62 -5.12 -24.35 13.73
C GLY A 62 -4.37 -23.86 14.98
N SER A 63 -3.55 -22.81 14.87
CA SER A 63 -2.96 -22.16 16.04
C SER A 63 -3.95 -21.20 16.69
N ARG A 64 -3.75 -20.89 17.98
CA ARG A 64 -4.44 -19.76 18.62
C ARG A 64 -3.96 -18.44 18.01
N SER A 65 -4.85 -17.45 17.94
CA SER A 65 -4.47 -16.08 17.56
C SER A 65 -3.38 -15.55 18.48
N CYS A 66 -2.38 -14.89 17.87
CA CYS A 66 -1.34 -14.22 18.64
C CYS A 66 -1.95 -13.04 19.41
N GLN A 67 -1.48 -12.80 20.63
CA GLN A 67 -1.85 -11.62 21.40
C GLN A 67 -1.61 -10.32 20.62
N ALA A 68 -0.58 -10.28 19.77
CA ALA A 68 -0.30 -9.12 18.90
C ALA A 68 -1.45 -8.74 17.93
N LEU A 69 -2.40 -9.64 17.67
CA LEU A 69 -3.57 -9.33 16.84
C LEU A 69 -4.74 -8.72 17.63
N GLN A 70 -4.78 -8.90 18.95
CA GLN A 70 -5.91 -8.52 19.79
C GLN A 70 -5.82 -7.07 20.30
N GLY A 71 -4.63 -6.46 20.28
CA GLY A 71 -4.36 -5.12 20.80
C GLY A 71 -4.52 -4.98 22.33
N GLY A 72 -3.80 -4.02 22.93
CA GLY A 72 -3.92 -3.70 24.37
C GLY A 72 -2.83 -4.31 25.29
N ASP A 73 -2.97 -4.05 26.59
CA ASP A 73 -2.04 -4.52 27.62
C ASP A 73 -2.40 -5.97 28.03
N PHE A 74 -1.56 -6.92 27.64
CA PHE A 74 -1.74 -8.36 27.93
C PHE A 74 -1.15 -8.78 29.28
N GLY A 75 -0.67 -7.83 30.08
CA GLY A 75 0.02 -8.11 31.32
C GLY A 75 1.23 -9.05 31.11
N SER A 76 1.55 -9.87 32.10
CA SER A 76 2.71 -10.78 32.11
C SER A 76 2.46 -12.14 31.44
N GLN A 77 1.35 -12.34 30.73
CA GLN A 77 1.00 -13.67 30.20
C GLN A 77 1.69 -14.01 28.88
N ILE A 78 2.39 -15.15 28.86
CA ILE A 78 3.09 -15.66 27.67
C ILE A 78 2.11 -16.10 26.58
N CYS A 79 2.33 -15.56 25.38
CA CYS A 79 1.48 -15.82 24.23
C CYS A 79 1.61 -17.24 23.70
N GLY A 80 2.80 -17.86 23.66
CA GLY A 80 3.02 -19.29 23.34
C GLY A 80 2.35 -19.86 22.08
N CYS A 81 1.84 -19.01 21.18
CA CYS A 81 1.23 -19.40 19.90
C CYS A 81 2.29 -19.93 18.94
N LEU A 82 1.90 -20.51 17.80
CA LEU A 82 2.84 -21.09 16.85
C LEU A 82 3.87 -20.06 16.36
N THR A 83 3.42 -18.83 16.11
CA THR A 83 4.33 -17.72 15.71
C THR A 83 5.30 -17.34 16.81
N CYS A 84 4.86 -17.25 18.08
CA CYS A 84 5.74 -16.92 19.19
C CYS A 84 6.74 -18.04 19.51
N ARG A 85 6.39 -19.31 19.29
CA ARG A 85 7.36 -20.41 19.43
C ARG A 85 8.48 -20.33 18.39
N LEU A 86 8.15 -19.89 17.17
CA LEU A 86 9.12 -19.74 16.09
C LEU A 86 9.97 -18.46 16.27
N PHE A 87 9.33 -17.31 16.43
CA PHE A 87 9.98 -15.99 16.42
C PHE A 87 10.26 -15.41 17.83
N GLY A 88 9.95 -16.14 18.90
CA GLY A 88 10.02 -15.68 20.29
C GLY A 88 8.76 -14.94 20.76
N ASP A 89 8.55 -14.79 22.06
CA ASP A 89 7.37 -14.08 22.59
C ASP A 89 7.39 -12.56 22.33
N VAL A 90 6.19 -11.95 22.27
CA VAL A 90 6.01 -10.52 21.96
C VAL A 90 6.40 -9.61 23.14
N THR A 91 6.17 -10.09 24.36
CA THR A 91 6.52 -9.43 25.63
C THR A 91 7.45 -10.35 26.43
N PRO A 92 8.74 -10.44 26.05
CA PRO A 92 9.70 -11.19 26.86
C PRO A 92 9.87 -10.48 28.20
N GLN A 93 9.63 -11.19 29.31
CA GLN A 93 9.85 -10.65 30.64
C GLN A 93 11.34 -10.80 30.99
N GLU A 94 12.00 -9.71 31.41
CA GLU A 94 13.39 -9.76 31.89
C GLU A 94 13.52 -10.50 33.23
N ASP A 95 12.47 -10.44 34.07
CA ASP A 95 12.48 -10.95 35.45
C ASP A 95 11.86 -12.35 35.64
N GLU A 96 11.08 -12.86 34.67
CA GLU A 96 10.49 -14.20 34.74
C GLU A 96 11.11 -15.16 33.71
N LYS A 97 11.68 -16.28 34.18
CA LYS A 97 12.29 -17.38 33.39
C LYS A 97 11.33 -18.14 32.44
N LYS A 98 10.18 -17.58 32.07
CA LYS A 98 9.09 -18.30 31.41
C LYS A 98 8.93 -17.98 29.91
N GLY A 99 9.54 -16.90 29.41
CA GLY A 99 9.45 -16.54 27.98
C GLY A 99 10.19 -17.50 27.05
N VAL A 100 9.72 -17.66 25.81
CA VAL A 100 10.37 -18.50 24.80
C VAL A 100 11.26 -17.63 23.90
N ALA A 101 12.53 -18.01 23.77
CA ALA A 101 13.47 -17.39 22.83
C ALA A 101 13.12 -17.80 21.39
N SER A 102 13.53 -16.98 20.41
CA SER A 102 13.29 -17.32 19.01
C SER A 102 14.08 -18.57 18.60
N GLN A 103 13.42 -19.47 17.88
CA GLN A 103 14.02 -20.67 17.30
C GLN A 103 14.53 -20.45 15.87
N VAL A 104 14.44 -19.21 15.36
CA VAL A 104 14.99 -18.82 14.06
C VAL A 104 15.81 -17.54 14.21
N ILE A 105 17.07 -17.60 13.82
CA ILE A 105 18.00 -16.46 13.83
C ILE A 105 18.03 -15.90 12.42
N ILE A 106 17.67 -14.62 12.26
CA ILE A 106 17.71 -13.93 10.98
C ILE A 106 18.87 -12.95 11.01
N TYR A 107 19.85 -13.17 10.13
CA TYR A 107 21.06 -12.37 10.10
C TYR A 107 20.85 -11.07 9.33
N ASP A 108 21.66 -10.07 9.66
CA ASP A 108 21.83 -8.88 8.84
C ASP A 108 22.24 -9.28 7.41
N ALA A 109 21.67 -8.55 6.46
CA ALA A 109 21.95 -8.70 5.04
C ALA A 109 22.72 -7.45 4.55
N PRO A 110 24.06 -7.41 4.70
CA PRO A 110 24.89 -6.37 4.11
C PRO A 110 25.05 -6.58 2.61
N LEU A 111 25.23 -5.47 1.88
CA LEU A 111 25.67 -5.50 0.49
C LEU A 111 27.18 -5.69 0.43
N ASP A 112 27.64 -6.56 -0.46
CA ASP A 112 29.07 -6.74 -0.74
C ASP A 112 29.67 -5.47 -1.36
N LYS A 113 28.87 -4.79 -2.21
CA LYS A 113 29.22 -3.51 -2.82
C LYS A 113 28.03 -2.56 -2.74
N ASN A 114 28.26 -1.37 -2.20
CA ASN A 114 27.24 -0.33 -2.17
C ASN A 114 26.90 0.13 -3.60
N PRO A 115 25.62 0.15 -3.99
CA PRO A 115 25.20 0.78 -5.24
C PRO A 115 25.24 2.31 -5.09
N GLU A 116 25.09 3.01 -6.20
CA GLU A 116 24.80 4.43 -6.14
C GLU A 116 23.40 4.65 -5.55
N ILE A 117 23.36 5.48 -4.52
CA ILE A 117 22.14 5.87 -3.81
C ILE A 117 21.42 6.97 -4.59
N ALA A 118 20.09 7.01 -4.46
CA ALA A 118 19.27 8.10 -4.98
C ALA A 118 18.60 8.85 -3.81
N ILE A 119 18.28 10.12 -4.02
CA ILE A 119 17.44 10.90 -3.10
C ILE A 119 16.02 10.91 -3.65
N ARG A 120 15.05 10.51 -2.83
CA ARG A 120 13.63 10.47 -3.19
C ARG A 120 12.89 11.61 -2.49
N ASP A 121 12.34 12.53 -3.28
CA ASP A 121 11.48 13.62 -2.83
C ASP A 121 9.99 13.19 -2.84
N GLY A 122 9.17 13.80 -1.99
CA GLY A 122 7.72 13.64 -1.97
C GLY A 122 7.02 14.97 -1.70
N VAL A 123 5.92 15.22 -2.42
CA VAL A 123 5.13 16.47 -2.30
C VAL A 123 3.63 16.14 -2.14
N GLY A 124 2.92 16.94 -1.33
CA GLY A 124 1.47 16.83 -1.16
C GLY A 124 0.70 17.36 -2.38
N ILE A 125 -0.51 16.83 -2.63
CA ILE A 125 -1.41 17.27 -3.72
C ILE A 125 -2.60 18.02 -3.14
N ASP A 126 -2.78 19.26 -3.56
CA ASP A 126 -3.91 20.12 -3.23
C ASP A 126 -5.23 19.55 -3.80
N ARG A 127 -6.24 19.38 -2.94
CA ARG A 127 -7.48 18.68 -3.29
C ARG A 127 -8.46 19.51 -4.12
N VAL A 128 -8.33 20.84 -4.09
CA VAL A 128 -9.18 21.75 -4.86
C VAL A 128 -8.62 21.91 -6.27
N THR A 129 -7.29 22.08 -6.37
CA THR A 129 -6.61 22.43 -7.61
C THR A 129 -5.99 21.23 -8.33
N GLY A 130 -5.79 20.11 -7.64
CA GLY A 130 -5.06 18.95 -8.16
C GLY A 130 -3.55 19.19 -8.34
N ALA A 131 -3.02 20.34 -7.93
CA ALA A 131 -1.63 20.73 -8.09
C ALA A 131 -0.78 20.36 -6.86
N ALA A 132 0.56 20.44 -6.99
CA ALA A 132 1.46 20.30 -5.85
C ALA A 132 1.19 21.42 -4.81
N ALA A 133 0.96 21.02 -3.55
CA ALA A 133 0.67 21.94 -2.46
C ALA A 133 1.92 22.76 -2.10
N ARG A 134 1.89 24.08 -2.38
CA ARG A 134 3.01 25.00 -2.13
C ARG A 134 3.06 25.58 -0.70
N LYS A 135 1.93 25.55 0.02
CA LYS A 135 1.75 26.26 1.31
C LYS A 135 2.19 25.47 2.54
N GLU A 136 2.36 24.15 2.44
CA GLU A 136 2.76 23.30 3.57
C GLU A 136 4.12 22.67 3.27
N ARG A 137 5.10 22.87 4.17
CA ARG A 137 6.45 22.27 4.14
C ARG A 137 6.38 20.75 4.38
N LEU A 138 5.77 20.01 3.45
CA LEU A 138 5.65 18.54 3.44
C LEU A 138 6.62 17.91 2.43
N LYS A 139 7.71 18.61 2.12
CA LYS A 139 8.83 18.08 1.35
C LYS A 139 9.64 17.18 2.28
N PHE A 140 9.92 15.94 1.87
CA PHE A 140 10.80 15.07 2.63
C PHE A 140 11.75 14.36 1.69
N ASP A 141 13.05 14.45 1.98
CA ASP A 141 14.12 13.91 1.15
C ASP A 141 14.69 12.65 1.82
N LEU A 142 14.61 11.51 1.14
CA LEU A 142 15.05 10.20 1.66
C LEU A 142 16.15 9.59 0.80
N GLU A 143 17.20 9.08 1.45
CA GLU A 143 18.21 8.26 0.79
C GLU A 143 17.64 6.86 0.48
N VAL A 144 17.67 6.42 -0.78
CA VAL A 144 17.13 5.12 -1.20
C VAL A 144 18.16 4.29 -1.96
N VAL A 145 18.11 2.99 -1.74
CA VAL A 145 18.79 1.97 -2.56
C VAL A 145 17.92 1.70 -3.80
N PRO A 146 18.49 1.66 -5.02
CA PRO A 146 17.70 1.48 -6.24
C PRO A 146 17.07 0.09 -6.34
N ALA A 147 15.97 0.01 -7.10
CA ALA A 147 15.37 -1.24 -7.51
C ALA A 147 16.38 -2.13 -8.27
N GLY A 148 16.21 -3.44 -8.22
CA GLY A 148 17.13 -4.43 -8.77
C GLY A 148 18.30 -4.79 -7.85
N THR A 149 18.55 -4.03 -6.78
CA THR A 149 19.57 -4.38 -5.78
C THR A 149 19.22 -5.71 -5.10
N ILE A 150 20.25 -6.56 -4.91
CA ILE A 150 20.10 -7.91 -4.37
C ILE A 150 20.76 -7.98 -2.99
N PHE A 151 20.00 -8.42 -1.99
CA PHE A 151 20.48 -8.70 -0.64
C PHE A 151 20.47 -10.21 -0.37
N SER A 152 21.45 -10.70 0.39
CA SER A 152 21.51 -12.11 0.78
C SER A 152 20.74 -12.34 2.08
N LEU A 153 19.59 -13.02 2.01
CA LEU A 153 18.84 -13.48 3.17
C LEU A 153 19.51 -14.73 3.74
N ARG A 154 19.78 -14.72 5.05
CA ARG A 154 20.34 -15.87 5.79
C ARG A 154 19.55 -16.09 7.07
N MET A 155 19.08 -17.31 7.25
CA MET A 155 18.33 -17.72 8.43
C MET A 155 18.93 -19.02 8.97
N GLU A 156 19.13 -19.11 10.27
CA GLU A 156 19.58 -20.32 10.96
C GLU A 156 18.50 -20.78 11.93
N PHE A 157 18.36 -22.09 12.10
CA PHE A 157 17.39 -22.69 13.00
C PHE A 157 18.04 -23.20 14.27
N ASP A 158 17.36 -23.01 15.40
CA ASP A 158 17.70 -23.69 16.64
C ASP A 158 17.67 -25.22 16.41
N PRO A 159 18.72 -25.97 16.82
CA PRO A 159 18.73 -27.42 16.72
C PRO A 159 17.54 -28.12 17.42
N ASN A 160 16.94 -27.47 18.42
CA ASN A 160 15.78 -27.96 19.17
C ASN A 160 14.43 -27.67 18.50
N LEU A 161 14.40 -26.96 17.37
CA LEU A 161 13.18 -26.76 16.58
C LEU A 161 12.76 -28.10 15.94
N THR A 162 11.89 -28.84 16.63
CA THR A 162 11.36 -30.13 16.18
C THR A 162 9.89 -30.07 15.76
N ASP A 163 9.18 -28.98 16.08
CA ASP A 163 7.78 -28.79 15.68
C ASP A 163 7.69 -28.52 14.17
N GLU A 164 7.30 -29.53 13.42
CA GLU A 164 7.13 -29.46 11.97
C GLU A 164 6.16 -28.35 11.55
N ARG A 165 5.14 -28.05 12.36
CA ARG A 165 4.19 -26.96 12.04
C ARG A 165 4.84 -25.59 12.06
N ALA A 166 5.87 -25.39 12.88
CA ALA A 166 6.61 -24.13 12.90
C ALA A 166 7.46 -23.97 11.63
N LEU A 167 8.08 -25.06 11.14
CA LEU A 167 8.75 -25.06 9.84
C LEU A 167 7.79 -24.84 8.68
N GLN A 168 6.61 -25.47 8.72
CA GLN A 168 5.54 -25.26 7.74
C GLN A 168 5.04 -23.81 7.75
N LEU A 169 4.82 -23.21 8.93
CA LEU A 169 4.43 -21.80 9.06
C LEU A 169 5.49 -20.87 8.45
N LEU A 170 6.78 -21.14 8.69
CA LEU A 170 7.85 -20.38 8.08
C LEU A 170 7.86 -20.55 6.55
N ALA A 171 7.72 -21.79 6.07
CA ALA A 171 7.70 -22.09 4.64
C ALA A 171 6.57 -21.32 3.94
N VAL A 172 5.34 -21.40 4.42
CA VAL A 172 4.24 -20.64 3.80
C VAL A 172 4.44 -19.13 3.90
N SER A 173 5.07 -18.63 4.97
CA SER A 173 5.40 -17.20 5.10
C SER A 173 6.47 -16.75 4.10
N LEU A 174 7.49 -17.58 3.84
CA LEU A 174 8.51 -17.32 2.81
C LEU A 174 7.93 -17.47 1.39
N ALA A 175 6.96 -18.35 1.18
CA ALA A 175 6.27 -18.49 -0.10
C ALA A 175 5.50 -17.21 -0.48
N GLU A 176 5.00 -16.44 0.49
CA GLU A 176 4.42 -15.11 0.24
C GLU A 176 5.48 -14.13 -0.30
N TRP A 177 6.70 -14.18 0.24
CA TRP A 177 7.82 -13.35 -0.24
C TRP A 177 8.34 -13.80 -1.62
N GLU A 178 8.41 -15.11 -1.87
CA GLU A 178 8.73 -15.68 -3.19
C GLU A 178 7.72 -15.22 -4.25
N ALA A 179 6.42 -15.26 -3.91
CA ALA A 179 5.34 -14.80 -4.77
C ALA A 179 5.26 -13.25 -4.90
N GLY A 180 6.23 -12.53 -4.34
CA GLY A 180 6.36 -11.08 -4.47
C GLY A 180 5.38 -10.26 -3.63
N ARG A 181 4.86 -10.81 -2.53
CA ARG A 181 4.06 -10.05 -1.55
C ARG A 181 4.91 -9.51 -0.39
N GLY A 182 6.23 -9.74 -0.42
CA GLY A 182 7.19 -9.17 0.52
C GLY A 182 7.35 -7.65 0.40
N ALA A 183 7.56 -7.00 1.55
CA ALA A 183 8.10 -5.65 1.62
C ALA A 183 8.85 -5.42 2.94
N VAL A 184 9.85 -4.55 2.90
CA VAL A 184 10.70 -4.21 4.04
C VAL A 184 11.05 -2.72 4.03
N GLY A 185 11.36 -2.17 5.20
CA GLY A 185 11.79 -0.78 5.35
C GLY A 185 10.65 0.21 5.53
N GLY A 186 10.98 1.50 5.37
CA GLY A 186 10.05 2.60 5.57
C GLY A 186 9.14 2.86 4.37
N ARG A 187 7.96 3.44 4.64
CA ARG A 187 7.03 3.94 3.60
C ARG A 187 6.60 2.90 2.55
N VAL A 188 6.46 1.64 2.95
CA VAL A 188 5.99 0.51 2.11
C VAL A 188 4.70 0.81 1.36
N GLY A 189 3.69 1.37 2.05
CA GLY A 189 2.43 1.78 1.41
C GLY A 189 2.57 2.92 0.40
N ARG A 190 3.76 3.54 0.30
CA ARG A 190 4.11 4.59 -0.68
C ARG A 190 5.04 4.12 -1.80
N GLY A 191 5.17 2.81 -1.96
CA GLY A 191 5.82 2.20 -3.13
C GLY A 191 7.26 1.80 -2.92
N LEU A 192 7.81 1.98 -1.72
CA LEU A 192 9.18 1.60 -1.40
C LEU A 192 9.28 0.17 -0.83
N GLY A 193 10.45 -0.43 -1.00
CA GLY A 193 10.88 -1.64 -0.30
C GLY A 193 10.16 -2.93 -0.71
N ALA A 194 9.45 -2.95 -1.83
CA ALA A 194 8.84 -4.16 -2.36
C ALA A 194 9.92 -5.07 -2.96
N PHE A 195 9.84 -6.38 -2.70
CA PHE A 195 10.85 -7.33 -3.14
C PHE A 195 10.26 -8.71 -3.44
N THR A 196 11.02 -9.53 -4.17
CA THR A 196 10.80 -10.97 -4.36
C THR A 196 11.95 -11.75 -3.75
N LEU A 197 11.66 -12.91 -3.14
CA LEU A 197 12.70 -13.91 -2.90
C LEU A 197 12.95 -14.76 -4.15
N GLN A 198 14.21 -15.06 -4.39
CA GLN A 198 14.67 -15.96 -5.46
C GLN A 198 15.72 -16.92 -4.89
N ASN A 199 15.94 -18.05 -5.57
CA ASN A 199 16.99 -19.00 -5.23
C ASN A 199 16.96 -19.42 -3.75
N ILE A 200 15.78 -19.74 -3.21
CA ILE A 200 15.64 -20.23 -1.84
C ILE A 200 16.30 -21.61 -1.75
N GLN A 201 17.15 -21.81 -0.75
CA GLN A 201 17.88 -23.05 -0.52
C GLN A 201 17.73 -23.43 0.95
N TYR A 202 17.16 -24.61 1.21
CA TYR A 202 17.17 -25.21 2.53
C TYR A 202 18.39 -26.11 2.69
N ARG A 203 19.08 -25.99 3.81
CA ARG A 203 20.24 -26.83 4.14
C ARG A 203 19.98 -27.54 5.45
N ASP A 204 20.28 -28.82 5.45
CA ASP A 204 20.23 -29.68 6.63
C ASP A 204 21.50 -30.51 6.65
N GLN A 205 22.44 -30.10 7.49
CA GLN A 205 23.72 -30.79 7.67
C GLN A 205 23.74 -31.41 9.05
N LYS A 206 23.79 -32.74 9.10
CA LYS A 206 24.04 -33.46 10.34
C LYS A 206 25.49 -33.25 10.77
N LEU A 207 25.66 -32.88 12.03
CA LEU A 207 26.95 -32.69 12.70
C LEU A 207 27.05 -33.74 13.81
N ASP A 208 26.98 -35.00 13.40
CA ASP A 208 27.04 -36.19 14.25
C ASP A 208 28.36 -36.97 14.12
N THR A 209 29.21 -36.62 13.14
CA THR A 209 30.57 -37.17 12.99
C THR A 209 31.64 -36.10 13.24
N ILE A 210 32.83 -36.54 13.68
CA ILE A 210 33.96 -35.64 13.94
C ILE A 210 34.39 -34.94 12.64
N GLU A 211 34.42 -35.68 11.54
CA GLU A 211 34.78 -35.17 10.22
C GLU A 211 33.82 -34.04 9.79
N ALA A 212 32.51 -34.24 9.94
CA ALA A 212 31.51 -33.23 9.59
C ALA A 212 31.64 -31.96 10.46
N VAL A 213 31.93 -32.11 11.76
CA VAL A 213 32.16 -30.97 12.66
C VAL A 213 33.44 -30.23 12.28
N VAL A 214 34.54 -30.95 12.04
CA VAL A 214 35.83 -30.35 11.66
C VAL A 214 35.70 -29.59 10.34
N ASP A 215 35.03 -30.16 9.35
CA ASP A 215 34.79 -29.49 8.07
C ASP A 215 33.91 -28.25 8.24
N PHE A 216 32.86 -28.33 9.06
CA PHE A 216 32.01 -27.19 9.38
C PHE A 216 32.77 -26.07 10.08
N LEU A 217 33.67 -26.38 11.03
CA LEU A 217 34.47 -25.37 11.72
C LEU A 217 35.53 -24.74 10.81
N LYS A 218 36.11 -25.50 9.88
CA LYS A 218 37.12 -24.99 8.93
C LYS A 218 36.53 -24.14 7.81
N ILE A 219 35.41 -24.57 7.25
CA ILE A 219 34.80 -23.97 6.05
C ILE A 219 33.69 -22.98 6.45
N GLY A 220 33.13 -23.15 7.64
CA GLY A 220 31.94 -22.45 8.11
C GLY A 220 30.64 -23.03 7.54
N PRO A 221 29.50 -22.41 7.86
CA PRO A 221 28.16 -22.79 7.39
C PRO A 221 27.96 -22.69 5.86
N GLY A 222 29.00 -22.24 5.13
CA GLY A 222 29.01 -22.21 3.67
C GLY A 222 27.94 -21.31 3.07
N TRP A 223 27.59 -20.18 3.71
CA TRP A 223 26.51 -19.27 3.30
C TRP A 223 26.44 -18.99 1.80
N THR A 224 27.59 -18.96 1.12
CA THR A 224 27.76 -18.69 -0.32
C THR A 224 27.54 -19.88 -1.26
N LYS A 225 27.41 -21.11 -0.77
CA LYS A 225 27.24 -22.31 -1.63
C LYS A 225 25.80 -22.48 -2.10
N GLN A 226 25.52 -22.59 -3.40
CA GLN A 226 24.15 -22.85 -3.89
C GLN A 226 23.68 -24.32 -3.77
N THR A 227 24.26 -25.11 -2.86
CA THR A 227 24.10 -26.57 -2.80
C THR A 227 23.07 -27.04 -1.76
N GLY A 228 21.88 -26.44 -1.73
CA GLY A 228 20.78 -26.84 -0.82
C GLY A 228 19.63 -27.54 -1.55
N ALA A 229 18.61 -27.96 -0.79
CA ALA A 229 17.34 -28.41 -1.33
C ALA A 229 16.52 -27.19 -1.79
N GLY A 230 16.55 -26.90 -3.10
CA GLY A 230 15.82 -25.78 -3.70
C GLY A 230 14.31 -25.98 -3.83
N ASP A 231 13.85 -27.23 -3.77
CA ASP A 231 12.44 -27.62 -3.84
C ASP A 231 11.76 -27.67 -2.46
N TRP A 232 12.51 -27.45 -1.37
CA TRP A 232 12.02 -27.54 0.00
C TRP A 232 10.80 -26.63 0.23
N LEU A 233 10.87 -25.37 -0.22
CA LEU A 233 9.80 -24.40 -0.01
C LEU A 233 8.49 -24.84 -0.70
N ALA A 234 8.59 -25.27 -1.95
CA ALA A 234 7.45 -25.76 -2.72
C ALA A 234 6.85 -27.03 -2.11
N THR A 235 7.71 -27.96 -1.66
CA THR A 235 7.32 -29.22 -1.02
C THR A 235 6.58 -28.96 0.29
N GLN A 236 7.15 -28.13 1.17
CA GLN A 236 6.52 -27.77 2.44
C GLN A 236 5.21 -27.02 2.22
N SER A 237 5.17 -26.03 1.32
CA SER A 237 3.96 -25.28 1.00
C SER A 237 2.83 -26.19 0.47
N ALA A 238 3.17 -27.15 -0.40
CA ALA A 238 2.21 -28.11 -0.92
C ALA A 238 1.71 -29.09 0.15
N ALA A 239 2.59 -29.55 1.04
CA ALA A 239 2.23 -30.41 2.18
C ALA A 239 1.29 -29.67 3.14
N THR A 240 1.65 -28.44 3.53
CA THR A 240 0.80 -27.60 4.39
C THR A 240 -0.56 -27.33 3.77
N ARG A 241 -0.64 -27.07 2.46
CA ARG A 241 -1.93 -26.86 1.78
C ARG A 241 -2.83 -28.09 1.79
N LYS A 242 -2.26 -29.30 1.73
CA LYS A 242 -3.01 -30.57 1.81
C LYS A 242 -3.46 -30.90 3.23
N GLN A 243 -2.62 -30.59 4.22
CA GLN A 243 -2.84 -30.93 5.62
C GLN A 243 -3.70 -29.90 6.36
N ALA A 244 -3.63 -28.63 5.96
CA ALA A 244 -4.41 -27.57 6.57
C ALA A 244 -5.89 -27.79 6.22
N GLN A 245 -6.66 -28.29 7.19
CA GLN A 245 -8.08 -27.99 7.26
C GLN A 245 -8.18 -26.48 7.53
N LEU A 246 -8.10 -25.69 6.46
CA LEU A 246 -8.14 -24.23 6.55
C LEU A 246 -9.48 -23.86 7.20
N LEU A 247 -9.41 -23.46 8.47
CA LEU A 247 -10.57 -23.10 9.25
C LEU A 247 -11.25 -21.90 8.58
N SER A 248 -12.58 -21.95 8.41
CA SER A 248 -13.36 -20.78 8.03
C SER A 248 -13.05 -19.64 9.01
N PRO A 249 -12.82 -18.41 8.54
CA PRO A 249 -12.59 -17.31 9.47
C PRO A 249 -13.87 -17.01 10.24
N VAL A 250 -13.68 -16.61 11.49
CA VAL A 250 -14.73 -16.00 12.29
C VAL A 250 -14.57 -14.48 12.16
N GLY A 251 -15.03 -13.89 11.04
CA GLY A 251 -15.24 -12.43 10.87
C GLY A 251 -14.10 -11.45 11.21
N ASP A 252 -12.87 -11.92 11.44
CA ASP A 252 -11.77 -11.11 11.99
C ASP A 252 -10.77 -10.72 10.89
N HIS A 253 -10.73 -9.43 10.53
CA HIS A 253 -9.81 -8.89 9.53
C HIS A 253 -8.33 -8.95 9.94
N SER A 254 -8.04 -9.21 11.23
CA SER A 254 -6.67 -9.33 11.74
C SER A 254 -5.98 -10.64 11.32
N VAL A 255 -6.74 -11.65 10.90
CA VAL A 255 -6.23 -12.95 10.43
C VAL A 255 -6.14 -12.96 8.90
N ALA A 256 -5.18 -13.68 8.34
CA ALA A 256 -5.07 -13.83 6.89
C ALA A 256 -6.30 -14.56 6.32
N CYS A 257 -6.93 -13.98 5.30
CA CYS A 257 -8.09 -14.54 4.61
C CYS A 257 -7.87 -14.56 3.10
N SER A 258 -7.61 -13.39 2.53
CA SER A 258 -7.48 -13.23 1.10
C SER A 258 -6.58 -12.06 0.75
N TRP A 259 -6.19 -11.97 -0.51
CA TRP A 259 -5.52 -10.81 -1.07
C TRP A 259 -6.01 -10.54 -2.48
N ALA A 260 -5.90 -9.28 -2.92
CA ALA A 260 -6.13 -8.85 -4.28
C ALA A 260 -4.86 -8.21 -4.84
N LEU A 261 -4.42 -8.69 -6.00
CA LEU A 261 -3.31 -8.16 -6.76
C LEU A 261 -3.84 -7.69 -8.11
N THR A 262 -3.63 -6.42 -8.42
CA THR A 262 -3.97 -5.84 -9.74
C THR A 262 -2.71 -5.36 -10.42
N GLU A 263 -2.45 -5.83 -11.64
CA GLU A 263 -1.34 -5.40 -12.47
C GLU A 263 -1.86 -4.91 -13.83
N PHE A 264 -1.36 -3.77 -14.29
CA PHE A 264 -1.72 -3.21 -15.59
C PHE A 264 -0.64 -2.28 -16.13
N THR A 265 -0.74 -1.96 -17.41
CA THR A 265 0.07 -0.91 -18.04
C THR A 265 -0.70 0.40 -18.00
N LEU A 266 -0.12 1.43 -17.39
CA LEU A 266 -0.66 2.78 -17.41
C LEU A 266 0.00 3.55 -18.55
N ALA A 267 -0.76 3.78 -19.62
CA ALA A 267 -0.28 4.38 -20.86
C ALA A 267 -0.69 5.85 -20.94
N ALA A 268 0.28 6.75 -21.06
CA ALA A 268 0.01 8.15 -21.29
C ALA A 268 -0.41 8.39 -22.75
N GLU A 269 -1.50 9.11 -22.97
CA GLU A 269 -1.97 9.46 -24.31
C GLU A 269 -1.07 10.51 -25.00
N GLY A 270 -0.30 11.27 -24.22
CA GLY A 270 0.54 12.36 -24.71
C GLY A 270 1.73 12.63 -23.81
N SER A 271 2.05 13.92 -23.62
CA SER A 271 3.16 14.34 -22.77
C SER A 271 2.90 14.04 -21.29
N PHE A 272 3.93 13.59 -20.59
CA PHE A 272 3.88 13.25 -19.18
C PHE A 272 5.15 13.71 -18.46
N LEU A 273 5.00 14.16 -17.22
CA LEU A 273 6.11 14.64 -16.40
C LEU A 273 5.86 14.38 -14.92
N ILE A 274 6.81 13.73 -14.26
CA ILE A 274 6.97 13.79 -12.79
C ILE A 274 8.20 14.64 -12.53
N ASN A 275 7.99 15.84 -11.99
CA ASN A 275 9.08 16.78 -11.82
C ASN A 275 10.05 16.35 -10.71
N ASP A 276 11.32 16.20 -11.05
CA ASP A 276 12.44 16.08 -10.12
C ASP A 276 13.22 17.40 -10.11
N PRO A 277 13.13 18.20 -9.03
CA PRO A 277 13.75 19.51 -8.97
C PRO A 277 15.29 19.43 -8.95
N VAL A 278 15.87 18.35 -8.44
CA VAL A 278 17.33 18.17 -8.39
C VAL A 278 17.85 17.95 -9.81
N ARG A 279 17.17 17.09 -10.59
CA ARG A 279 17.52 16.85 -11.99
C ARG A 279 17.25 18.06 -12.88
N ALA A 280 16.16 18.78 -12.64
CA ALA A 280 15.85 20.01 -13.35
C ALA A 280 17.02 21.00 -13.25
N GLY A 281 17.46 21.29 -12.01
CA GLY A 281 18.59 22.19 -11.76
C GLY A 281 19.92 21.76 -12.41
N GLN A 282 20.22 20.45 -12.43
CA GLN A 282 21.44 19.95 -13.10
C GLN A 282 21.36 19.94 -14.62
N GLY A 283 20.18 19.69 -15.17
CA GLY A 283 19.94 19.65 -16.60
C GLY A 283 19.84 21.04 -17.24
N GLY A 284 19.74 22.10 -16.42
CA GLY A 284 19.50 23.46 -16.88
C GLY A 284 18.06 23.70 -17.36
N PHE A 285 17.11 22.85 -16.93
CA PHE A 285 15.68 22.95 -17.25
C PHE A 285 14.89 23.32 -16.00
N ASP A 286 13.73 23.96 -16.15
CA ASP A 286 12.84 24.23 -15.02
C ASP A 286 12.17 22.95 -14.48
N HIS A 287 11.96 21.97 -15.37
CA HIS A 287 11.38 20.67 -15.02
C HIS A 287 12.02 19.47 -15.73
N ALA A 288 12.25 18.38 -15.00
CA ALA A 288 12.84 17.15 -15.52
C ALA A 288 12.16 15.89 -14.93
N PRO A 289 12.18 14.75 -15.64
CA PRO A 289 11.54 13.53 -15.15
C PRO A 289 12.34 12.88 -14.02
N LEU A 290 11.62 12.35 -13.02
CA LEU A 290 12.19 11.52 -11.96
C LEU A 290 12.65 10.16 -12.49
N LEU A 291 13.89 9.76 -12.17
CA LEU A 291 14.50 8.51 -12.62
C LEU A 291 14.73 7.51 -11.46
N THR A 292 14.95 6.23 -11.79
CA THR A 292 15.19 5.13 -10.84
C THR A 292 16.52 5.20 -10.10
N ALA A 293 17.52 5.84 -10.71
CA ALA A 293 18.87 6.05 -10.16
C ALA A 293 19.39 7.43 -10.59
N TYR A 294 20.48 7.91 -9.98
CA TYR A 294 21.01 9.25 -10.23
C TYR A 294 21.77 9.41 -11.57
N GLU A 295 22.40 8.34 -12.09
CA GLU A 295 23.18 8.40 -13.33
C GLU A 295 22.36 8.81 -14.59
N ARG A 296 23.09 9.16 -15.66
CA ARG A 296 22.57 9.38 -17.04
C ARG A 296 21.84 8.18 -17.64
N LYS A 297 21.91 6.99 -17.02
CA LYS A 297 21.24 5.75 -17.45
C LYS A 297 20.01 5.37 -16.61
N GLY A 298 19.66 6.14 -15.58
CA GLY A 298 18.44 5.89 -14.83
C GLY A 298 17.21 5.94 -15.75
N GLU A 299 16.32 4.97 -15.66
CA GLU A 299 15.09 5.00 -16.43
C GLU A 299 14.03 5.81 -15.68
N PRO A 300 13.13 6.52 -16.39
CA PRO A 300 12.02 7.20 -15.74
C PRO A 300 11.15 6.25 -14.93
N VAL A 301 10.61 6.73 -13.82
CA VAL A 301 9.71 5.96 -12.96
C VAL A 301 8.55 6.83 -12.52
N LEU A 302 7.35 6.25 -12.49
CA LEU A 302 6.19 6.85 -11.83
C LEU A 302 6.19 6.40 -10.35
N PRO A 303 6.39 7.30 -9.38
CA PRO A 303 6.36 6.92 -7.97
C PRO A 303 5.00 6.36 -7.56
N GLY A 304 5.02 5.30 -6.76
CA GLY A 304 3.83 4.73 -6.14
C GLY A 304 3.18 5.73 -5.19
N SER A 305 3.98 6.61 -4.56
CA SER A 305 3.48 7.73 -3.76
C SER A 305 2.66 8.74 -4.58
N SER A 306 3.10 9.07 -5.79
CA SER A 306 2.40 9.97 -6.71
C SER A 306 1.12 9.33 -7.23
N LEU A 307 1.19 8.09 -7.71
CA LEU A 307 0.01 7.37 -8.19
C LEU A 307 -1.01 7.16 -7.06
N ARG A 308 -0.59 6.76 -5.85
CA ARG A 308 -1.48 6.68 -4.69
C ARG A 308 -2.11 8.04 -4.38
N GLY A 309 -1.34 9.13 -4.48
CA GLY A 309 -1.83 10.49 -4.28
C GLY A 309 -2.96 10.87 -5.24
N VAL A 310 -2.83 10.50 -6.52
CA VAL A 310 -3.85 10.71 -7.57
C VAL A 310 -5.08 9.84 -7.29
N LEU A 311 -4.90 8.54 -7.07
CA LEU A 311 -5.99 7.61 -6.76
C LEU A 311 -6.77 8.08 -5.52
N ARG A 312 -6.06 8.49 -4.46
CA ARG A 312 -6.68 9.05 -3.26
C ARG A 312 -7.47 10.31 -3.55
N SER A 313 -6.90 11.23 -4.33
CA SER A 313 -7.57 12.50 -4.67
C SER A 313 -8.86 12.25 -5.45
N GLN A 314 -8.83 11.33 -6.41
CA GLN A 314 -10.00 10.97 -7.20
C GLN A 314 -11.04 10.23 -6.36
N ALA A 315 -10.61 9.30 -5.51
CA ALA A 315 -11.49 8.61 -4.56
C ALA A 315 -12.20 9.62 -3.62
N GLU A 316 -11.45 10.57 -3.03
CA GLU A 316 -11.99 11.65 -2.21
C GLU A 316 -13.00 12.52 -3.00
N ARG A 317 -12.73 12.81 -4.27
CA ARG A 317 -13.65 13.55 -5.15
C ARG A 317 -14.96 12.79 -5.41
N ILE A 318 -14.88 11.50 -5.73
CA ILE A 318 -16.06 10.63 -5.92
C ILE A 318 -16.90 10.62 -4.64
N ALA A 319 -16.27 10.37 -3.50
CA ALA A 319 -16.93 10.37 -2.19
C ALA A 319 -17.66 11.69 -1.88
N ARG A 320 -16.99 12.83 -2.10
CA ARG A 320 -17.58 14.17 -1.89
C ARG A 320 -18.73 14.42 -2.84
N THR A 321 -18.59 14.05 -4.11
CA THR A 321 -19.64 14.22 -5.12
C THR A 321 -20.90 13.44 -4.72
N LEU A 322 -20.75 12.19 -4.29
CA LEU A 322 -21.87 11.37 -3.82
C LEU A 322 -22.49 11.93 -2.53
N ALA A 323 -21.68 12.43 -1.59
CA ALA A 323 -22.18 13.05 -0.37
C ALA A 323 -22.94 14.36 -0.66
N THR A 324 -22.47 15.17 -1.61
CA THR A 324 -23.17 16.38 -2.06
C THR A 324 -24.48 16.02 -2.75
N HIS A 325 -24.47 15.01 -3.63
CA HIS A 325 -25.66 14.54 -4.32
C HIS A 325 -26.74 14.08 -3.33
N ASP A 326 -26.38 13.27 -2.32
CA ASP A 326 -27.32 12.86 -1.27
C ASP A 326 -27.88 14.06 -0.51
N ALA A 327 -27.01 15.00 -0.10
CA ALA A 327 -27.42 16.14 0.71
C ALA A 327 -28.28 17.16 -0.05
N TRP A 328 -28.13 17.26 -1.38
CA TRP A 328 -28.92 18.16 -2.23
C TRP A 328 -30.07 17.47 -2.97
N GLY A 329 -30.23 16.16 -2.86
CA GLY A 329 -31.31 15.41 -3.50
C GLY A 329 -32.69 15.71 -2.91
N ASP A 330 -32.78 16.18 -1.66
CA ASP A 330 -34.03 16.55 -1.01
C ASP A 330 -34.25 18.08 -1.01
N ASN A 331 -35.00 18.55 -2.00
CA ASN A 331 -35.30 19.97 -2.18
C ASN A 331 -36.09 20.61 -1.01
N LYS A 332 -36.59 19.82 -0.05
CA LYS A 332 -37.34 20.31 1.11
C LYS A 332 -36.45 20.79 2.25
N ARG A 333 -35.17 20.41 2.28
CA ARG A 333 -34.22 20.80 3.34
C ARG A 333 -33.74 22.22 3.15
N SER A 334 -33.56 22.96 4.25
CA SER A 334 -32.90 24.28 4.26
C SER A 334 -31.42 24.16 3.90
N SER A 335 -30.81 25.28 3.48
CA SER A 335 -29.37 25.35 3.13
C SER A 335 -28.48 24.87 4.30
N GLU A 336 -28.85 25.23 5.52
CA GLU A 336 -28.12 24.89 6.74
C GLU A 336 -28.19 23.39 7.05
N GLU A 337 -29.35 22.77 6.84
CA GLU A 337 -29.54 21.32 7.01
C GLU A 337 -28.73 20.53 5.99
N ARG A 338 -28.75 20.93 4.71
CA ARG A 338 -27.96 20.27 3.65
C ARG A 338 -26.46 20.35 3.90
N LYS A 339 -25.98 21.51 4.36
CA LYS A 339 -24.58 21.70 4.76
C LYS A 339 -24.18 20.83 5.94
N ARG A 340 -25.05 20.72 6.95
CA ARG A 340 -24.82 19.85 8.11
C ARG A 340 -24.72 18.40 7.65
N GLU A 341 -25.67 17.94 6.85
CA GLU A 341 -25.69 16.58 6.31
C GLU A 341 -24.43 16.24 5.51
N PHE A 342 -24.00 17.10 4.58
CA PHE A 342 -22.75 16.88 3.85
C PHE A 342 -21.55 16.73 4.80
N SER A 343 -21.44 17.63 5.77
CA SER A 343 -20.31 17.67 6.70
C SER A 343 -20.28 16.43 7.61
N THR A 344 -21.44 15.96 8.03
CA THR A 344 -21.58 14.75 8.85
C THR A 344 -21.53 13.46 8.04
N SER A 345 -21.78 13.46 6.74
CA SER A 345 -21.87 12.22 5.94
C SER A 345 -20.72 12.01 4.96
N CYS A 346 -19.84 13.00 4.77
CA CYS A 346 -18.71 12.89 3.84
C CYS A 346 -17.66 11.87 4.34
N PRO A 347 -17.37 10.78 3.60
CA PRO A 347 -16.45 9.73 4.03
C PRO A 347 -14.97 10.06 3.72
N ALA A 348 -14.69 11.32 3.38
CA ALA A 348 -13.37 11.81 2.99
C ALA A 348 -13.02 13.11 3.72
N CYS A 349 -11.93 13.09 4.50
CA CYS A 349 -11.35 14.31 5.05
C CYS A 349 -10.54 15.08 4.00
N ASN A 350 -10.25 16.35 4.26
CA ASN A 350 -9.23 17.11 3.55
C ASN A 350 -7.88 16.94 4.30
N PRO A 351 -6.95 16.12 3.78
CA PRO A 351 -5.72 15.79 4.49
C PRO A 351 -4.77 16.98 4.66
N LEU A 352 -4.94 18.06 3.89
CA LEU A 352 -4.08 19.26 3.91
C LEU A 352 -4.60 20.37 4.82
N THR A 353 -5.73 20.14 5.50
CA THR A 353 -6.22 21.12 6.46
C THR A 353 -5.92 20.64 7.86
N THR A 354 -5.10 21.41 8.56
CA THR A 354 -4.65 21.10 9.91
C THR A 354 -5.10 22.17 10.91
N HIS A 355 -5.70 21.73 12.01
CA HIS A 355 -5.83 22.56 13.22
C HIS A 355 -4.51 22.50 13.99
N THR A 356 -3.97 23.67 14.36
CA THR A 356 -2.86 23.78 15.31
C THR A 356 -3.24 24.77 16.42
N SER A 357 -2.46 24.83 17.50
CA SER A 357 -2.68 25.80 18.59
C SER A 357 -2.65 27.26 18.12
N THR A 358 -2.10 27.53 16.93
CA THR A 358 -2.00 28.86 16.32
C THR A 358 -2.87 29.04 15.07
N THR A 359 -3.49 27.97 14.55
CA THR A 359 -4.36 28.02 13.35
C THR A 359 -5.71 27.34 13.60
N HIS A 360 -6.77 28.15 13.66
CA HIS A 360 -8.14 27.67 13.56
C HIS A 360 -8.51 27.55 12.07
N THR A 361 -8.79 26.34 11.58
CA THR A 361 -9.34 26.14 10.22
C THR A 361 -10.87 26.17 10.27
N SER A 362 -11.50 26.81 9.28
CA SER A 362 -12.94 26.79 9.08
C SER A 362 -13.40 25.67 8.12
N ASP A 363 -12.49 24.77 7.73
CA ASP A 363 -12.79 23.66 6.83
C ASP A 363 -13.62 22.58 7.54
N ALA A 364 -14.87 22.39 7.11
CA ALA A 364 -15.79 21.40 7.68
C ALA A 364 -15.37 19.96 7.47
N VAL A 365 -14.44 19.72 6.54
CA VAL A 365 -13.92 18.37 6.29
C VAL A 365 -12.48 18.21 6.78
N ALA A 366 -12.02 19.00 7.75
CA ALA A 366 -10.65 18.99 8.27
C ALA A 366 -10.02 17.60 8.44
N SER A 367 -8.70 17.49 8.32
CA SER A 367 -8.02 16.18 8.38
C SER A 367 -8.37 15.40 9.65
N CYS A 368 -8.54 14.07 9.55
CA CYS A 368 -8.79 13.22 10.72
C CYS A 368 -7.73 13.41 11.82
N ASN A 369 -6.49 13.71 11.43
CA ASN A 369 -5.41 14.03 12.37
C ASN A 369 -5.72 15.27 13.22
N SER A 370 -6.33 16.30 12.63
CA SER A 370 -6.75 17.50 13.37
C SER A 370 -7.77 17.16 14.44
N PHE A 371 -8.75 16.32 14.09
CA PHE A 371 -9.75 15.85 15.03
C PHE A 371 -9.13 15.03 16.17
N ILE A 372 -8.28 14.05 15.85
CA ILE A 372 -7.65 13.23 16.89
C ILE A 372 -6.83 14.10 17.85
N LYS A 373 -6.17 15.15 17.35
CA LYS A 373 -5.44 16.12 18.18
C LYS A 373 -6.31 16.91 19.15
N THR A 374 -7.62 17.05 18.90
CA THR A 374 -8.55 17.70 19.85
C THR A 374 -9.02 16.76 20.96
N LEU A 375 -8.76 15.45 20.87
CA LEU A 375 -9.11 14.50 21.90
C LEU A 375 -8.21 14.65 23.14
N ALA A 376 -8.77 14.29 24.30
CA ALA A 376 -8.04 14.22 25.55
C ALA A 376 -6.77 13.34 25.42
N PRO A 377 -5.64 13.68 26.08
CA PRO A 377 -4.38 12.94 25.96
C PRO A 377 -4.51 11.43 26.20
N GLU A 378 -5.38 11.02 27.12
CA GLU A 378 -5.63 9.61 27.47
C GLU A 378 -6.25 8.86 26.29
N LYS A 379 -7.25 9.47 25.63
CA LYS A 379 -7.86 8.92 24.41
C LYS A 379 -6.88 8.88 23.25
N ARG A 380 -5.97 9.85 23.16
CA ARG A 380 -4.92 9.83 22.11
C ARG A 380 -3.95 8.67 22.31
N ARG A 381 -3.47 8.45 23.54
CA ARG A 381 -2.62 7.29 23.87
C ARG A 381 -3.31 5.97 23.55
N GLU A 382 -4.60 5.85 23.88
CA GLU A 382 -5.38 4.66 23.52
C GLU A 382 -5.39 4.40 22.00
N LEU A 383 -5.53 5.46 21.19
CA LEU A 383 -5.48 5.35 19.72
C LEU A 383 -4.07 5.08 19.19
N GLU A 384 -3.01 5.53 19.88
CA GLU A 384 -1.62 5.17 19.56
C GLU A 384 -1.37 3.67 19.78
N ASP A 385 -1.93 3.12 20.86
CA ASP A 385 -1.76 1.71 21.25
C ASP A 385 -2.63 0.76 20.43
N ARG A 386 -3.88 1.13 20.12
CA ARG A 386 -4.88 0.27 19.46
C ARG A 386 -5.08 0.58 17.98
N GLY A 387 -4.52 1.68 17.48
CA GLY A 387 -4.82 2.23 16.17
C GLY A 387 -6.09 3.08 16.16
N ALA A 388 -6.20 3.99 15.19
CA ALA A 388 -7.28 4.97 15.13
C ALA A 388 -8.39 4.63 14.12
N GLU A 389 -8.51 3.35 13.72
CA GLU A 389 -9.32 2.92 12.57
C GLU A 389 -10.78 3.40 12.64
N ASP A 390 -11.38 3.38 13.83
CA ASP A 390 -12.76 3.81 14.10
C ASP A 390 -12.95 5.34 14.06
N LYS A 391 -11.86 6.11 14.18
CA LYS A 391 -11.85 7.59 14.09
C LYS A 391 -11.43 8.11 12.72
N LEU A 392 -11.00 7.24 11.82
CA LEU A 392 -10.57 7.61 10.48
C LEU A 392 -11.73 7.57 9.48
N CYS A 393 -11.78 8.56 8.58
CA CYS A 393 -12.66 8.49 7.41
C CYS A 393 -12.23 7.36 6.47
N LEU A 394 -13.13 6.90 5.58
CA LEU A 394 -12.84 5.79 4.66
C LEU A 394 -11.58 6.05 3.82
N ALA A 395 -11.36 7.29 3.37
CA ALA A 395 -10.15 7.65 2.60
C ALA A 395 -8.85 7.41 3.40
N CYS A 396 -8.87 7.73 4.71
CA CYS A 396 -7.73 7.52 5.60
C CYS A 396 -7.52 6.04 5.95
N ARG A 397 -8.59 5.24 6.02
CA ARG A 397 -8.52 3.79 6.25
C ARG A 397 -7.86 3.07 5.07
N LEU A 398 -8.28 3.40 3.84
CA LEU A 398 -7.75 2.76 2.62
C LEU A 398 -6.35 3.27 2.22
N PHE A 399 -6.17 4.60 2.17
CA PHE A 399 -4.94 5.23 1.65
C PHE A 399 -3.95 5.68 2.75
N GLY A 400 -4.26 5.40 4.01
CA GLY A 400 -3.46 5.71 5.19
C GLY A 400 -3.62 7.14 5.72
N SER A 401 -3.08 7.36 6.91
CA SER A 401 -3.01 8.66 7.60
C SER A 401 -1.69 8.80 8.36
N THR A 402 -1.57 9.80 9.23
CA THR A 402 -0.46 9.89 10.19
C THR A 402 -0.58 8.89 11.34
N TRP A 403 -1.76 8.30 11.53
CA TRP A 403 -2.07 7.36 12.62
C TRP A 403 -2.02 5.92 12.15
N ASN A 404 -2.54 5.63 10.95
CA ASN A 404 -2.60 4.28 10.39
C ASN A 404 -1.83 4.23 9.06
N GLY A 405 -1.10 3.13 8.84
CA GLY A 405 -0.50 2.82 7.55
C GLY A 405 -1.54 2.66 6.45
N SER A 406 -1.14 2.88 5.19
CA SER A 406 -2.02 2.63 4.04
C SER A 406 -2.25 1.13 3.87
N ARG A 407 -3.51 0.71 3.76
CA ARG A 407 -3.87 -0.66 3.39
C ARG A 407 -3.56 -0.94 1.92
N LEU A 408 -3.89 0.01 1.04
CA LEU A 408 -3.54 -0.08 -0.37
C LEU A 408 -2.02 0.13 -0.54
N ARG A 409 -1.32 -0.90 -0.98
CA ARG A 409 0.07 -0.81 -1.43
C ARG A 409 0.09 -0.49 -2.92
N VAL A 410 0.73 0.62 -3.26
CA VAL A 410 0.96 1.06 -4.64
C VAL A 410 2.46 1.05 -4.87
N GLU A 411 2.97 0.10 -5.64
CA GLU A 411 4.41 0.01 -5.96
C GLU A 411 4.85 1.14 -6.90
N ASP A 412 6.14 1.50 -6.84
CA ASP A 412 6.74 2.33 -7.89
C ASP A 412 6.60 1.63 -9.24
N ALA A 413 6.14 2.37 -10.23
CA ALA A 413 5.83 1.84 -11.56
C ALA A 413 6.96 2.17 -12.54
N PRO A 414 7.81 1.18 -12.90
CA PRO A 414 8.89 1.39 -13.86
C PRO A 414 8.34 1.64 -15.27
N LEU A 415 9.08 2.43 -16.05
CA LEU A 415 8.81 2.64 -17.47
C LEU A 415 9.00 1.32 -18.24
N LEU A 416 8.11 1.03 -19.17
CA LEU A 416 8.27 -0.10 -20.08
C LEU A 416 9.31 0.21 -21.17
N PRO A 417 10.14 -0.77 -21.56
CA PRO A 417 11.15 -0.58 -22.60
C PRO A 417 10.57 0.01 -23.89
N ASN A 418 11.36 0.84 -24.58
CA ASN A 418 11.00 1.48 -25.85
C ASN A 418 9.80 2.46 -25.80
N THR A 419 9.37 2.89 -24.62
CA THR A 419 8.34 3.92 -24.45
C THR A 419 8.90 5.20 -23.83
N GLY A 420 8.14 6.30 -23.83
CA GLY A 420 8.49 7.49 -23.05
C GLY A 420 9.73 8.25 -23.55
N LYS A 421 9.84 8.50 -24.86
CA LYS A 421 10.96 9.30 -25.41
C LYS A 421 10.97 10.68 -24.77
N GLN A 422 12.16 11.15 -24.38
CA GLN A 422 12.31 12.50 -23.86
C GLN A 422 12.03 13.52 -24.96
N LYS A 423 11.22 14.52 -24.64
CA LYS A 423 10.83 15.62 -25.50
C LYS A 423 11.04 16.92 -24.74
N VAL A 424 11.91 17.78 -25.25
CA VAL A 424 12.07 19.15 -24.76
C VAL A 424 10.86 19.95 -25.21
N MET A 425 10.26 20.69 -24.29
CA MET A 425 9.08 21.51 -24.53
C MET A 425 9.25 22.88 -23.90
N ASP A 426 9.07 23.91 -24.72
CA ASP A 426 9.06 25.29 -24.26
C ASP A 426 7.63 25.74 -23.98
N PHE A 427 7.44 26.49 -22.89
CA PHE A 427 6.16 27.10 -22.56
C PHE A 427 6.30 28.61 -22.56
N LEU A 428 5.44 29.27 -23.35
CA LEU A 428 5.29 30.70 -23.34
C LEU A 428 4.10 31.06 -22.47
N ALA A 429 4.32 31.76 -21.35
CA ALA A 429 3.21 32.37 -20.64
C ALA A 429 2.60 33.46 -21.54
N ILE A 430 1.29 33.39 -21.79
CA ILE A 430 0.58 34.42 -22.56
C ILE A 430 0.05 35.46 -21.57
N ASP A 431 0.35 36.73 -21.83
CA ASP A 431 -0.28 37.84 -21.13
C ASP A 431 -1.75 37.94 -21.58
N ARG A 432 -2.67 37.79 -20.63
CA ARG A 432 -4.11 37.68 -20.92
C ARG A 432 -4.75 39.00 -21.36
N PHE A 433 -4.07 40.13 -21.17
CA PHE A 433 -4.54 41.45 -21.62
C PHE A 433 -4.07 41.77 -23.03
N THR A 434 -2.82 41.44 -23.35
CA THR A 434 -2.20 41.77 -24.64
C THR A 434 -2.29 40.65 -25.68
N GLY A 435 -2.54 39.41 -25.24
CA GLY A 435 -2.50 38.22 -26.10
C GLY A 435 -1.10 37.82 -26.58
N GLY A 436 -0.07 38.60 -26.23
CA GLY A 436 1.33 38.33 -26.54
C GLY A 436 2.03 37.45 -25.49
N GLY A 437 3.25 37.01 -25.81
CA GLY A 437 4.11 36.35 -24.83
C GLY A 437 4.51 37.31 -23.70
N ARG A 438 4.41 36.85 -22.45
CA ARG A 438 4.85 37.60 -21.28
C ARG A 438 6.37 37.47 -21.13
N ASP A 439 7.08 38.58 -21.27
CA ASP A 439 8.53 38.63 -21.08
C ASP A 439 8.94 38.19 -19.67
N GLY A 440 10.00 37.38 -19.60
CA GLY A 440 10.53 36.82 -18.35
C GLY A 440 9.74 35.65 -17.75
N ALA A 441 8.68 35.17 -18.42
CA ALA A 441 7.87 34.02 -17.98
C ALA A 441 7.91 32.84 -18.98
N LYS A 442 9.08 32.66 -19.61
CA LYS A 442 9.41 31.43 -20.35
C LYS A 442 9.89 30.40 -19.34
N PHE A 443 9.38 29.18 -19.46
CA PHE A 443 9.93 28.05 -18.73
C PHE A 443 9.93 26.82 -19.63
N ASP A 444 10.87 25.92 -19.42
CA ASP A 444 11.09 24.74 -20.25
C ASP A 444 10.89 23.45 -19.44
N ALA A 445 10.63 22.35 -20.14
CA ALA A 445 10.54 21.04 -19.51
C ALA A 445 11.06 19.94 -20.41
N VAL A 446 11.72 18.97 -19.81
CA VAL A 446 11.94 17.67 -20.43
C VAL A 446 10.79 16.76 -20.02
N ALA A 447 9.84 16.53 -20.92
CA ALA A 447 8.71 15.63 -20.71
C ALA A 447 8.96 14.28 -21.39
N LEU A 448 8.24 13.25 -20.96
CA LEU A 448 8.17 11.98 -21.67
C LEU A 448 6.98 12.02 -22.64
N TRP A 449 7.20 11.65 -23.90
CA TRP A 449 6.14 11.48 -24.88
C TRP A 449 5.60 10.06 -24.84
N GLN A 450 4.30 9.91 -24.52
CA GLN A 450 3.57 8.64 -24.48
C GLN A 450 4.29 7.51 -23.70
N PRO A 451 4.78 7.76 -22.47
CA PRO A 451 5.34 6.70 -21.64
C PRO A 451 4.29 5.67 -21.23
N HIS A 452 4.74 4.43 -21.04
CA HIS A 452 3.93 3.36 -20.48
C HIS A 452 4.59 2.87 -19.20
N PHE A 453 3.84 2.79 -18.11
CA PHE A 453 4.36 2.38 -16.80
C PHE A 453 3.71 1.08 -16.34
N ARG A 454 4.51 0.15 -15.78
CA ARG A 454 3.98 -1.08 -15.19
C ARG A 454 3.49 -0.82 -13.77
N VAL A 455 2.18 -0.84 -13.57
CA VAL A 455 1.56 -0.60 -12.25
C VAL A 455 1.26 -1.91 -11.56
N ARG A 456 1.51 -1.95 -10.24
CA ARG A 456 1.15 -3.05 -9.35
C ARG A 456 0.49 -2.51 -8.08
N LEU A 457 -0.77 -2.90 -7.87
CA LEU A 457 -1.59 -2.55 -6.71
C LEU A 457 -1.85 -3.82 -5.88
N PHE A 458 -1.65 -3.74 -4.57
CA PHE A 458 -1.86 -4.87 -3.67
C PHE A 458 -2.71 -4.47 -2.47
N LEU A 459 -3.73 -5.29 -2.19
CA LEU A 459 -4.56 -5.23 -0.99
C LEU A 459 -4.59 -6.58 -0.30
N GLU A 460 -4.56 -6.53 1.02
CA GLU A 460 -4.70 -7.71 1.86
C GLU A 460 -6.00 -7.65 2.65
N ASN A 461 -6.68 -8.80 2.72
CA ASN A 461 -8.03 -8.98 3.21
C ASN A 461 -8.99 -7.89 2.71
N PRO A 462 -9.08 -7.67 1.38
CA PRO A 462 -9.87 -6.57 0.84
C PRO A 462 -11.33 -6.69 1.25
N GLU A 463 -11.91 -5.58 1.74
CA GLU A 463 -13.34 -5.49 2.01
C GLU A 463 -14.10 -5.07 0.75
N GLY A 464 -15.37 -5.45 0.64
CA GLY A 464 -16.20 -5.14 -0.53
C GLY A 464 -16.25 -3.63 -0.84
N TRP A 465 -16.32 -2.76 0.18
CA TRP A 465 -16.36 -1.31 -0.02
C TRP A 465 -15.03 -0.75 -0.57
N GLU A 466 -13.89 -1.35 -0.20
CA GLU A 466 -12.58 -0.92 -0.70
C GLU A 466 -12.45 -1.23 -2.18
N LEU A 467 -12.87 -2.43 -2.58
CA LEU A 467 -12.88 -2.87 -3.98
C LEU A 467 -13.84 -2.01 -4.81
N GLY A 468 -15.07 -1.76 -4.32
CA GLY A 468 -16.06 -0.95 -5.02
C GLY A 468 -15.57 0.47 -5.27
N TRP A 469 -14.96 1.09 -4.26
CA TRP A 469 -14.43 2.44 -4.40
C TRP A 469 -13.21 2.51 -5.34
N LEU A 470 -12.34 1.50 -5.30
CA LEU A 470 -11.20 1.42 -6.21
C LEU A 470 -11.63 1.16 -7.65
N VAL A 471 -12.66 0.35 -7.90
CA VAL A 471 -13.22 0.15 -9.25
C VAL A 471 -13.67 1.47 -9.85
N LEU A 472 -14.43 2.29 -9.10
CA LEU A 472 -14.85 3.62 -9.57
C LEU A 472 -13.65 4.53 -9.82
N THR A 473 -12.66 4.51 -8.94
CA THR A 473 -11.45 5.33 -9.06
C THR A 473 -10.60 4.94 -10.27
N LEU A 474 -10.44 3.64 -10.54
CA LEU A 474 -9.68 3.11 -11.66
C LEU A 474 -10.44 3.29 -12.99
N ARG A 475 -11.77 3.22 -12.98
CA ARG A 475 -12.61 3.59 -14.13
C ARG A 475 -12.36 5.05 -14.52
N ASP A 476 -12.47 5.97 -13.56
CA ASP A 476 -12.23 7.40 -13.83
C ASP A 476 -10.80 7.66 -14.32
N LEU A 477 -9.81 6.89 -13.85
CA LEU A 477 -8.44 6.93 -14.38
C LEU A 477 -8.36 6.41 -15.82
N HIS A 478 -9.03 5.31 -16.14
CA HIS A 478 -9.05 4.74 -17.49
C HIS A 478 -9.77 5.65 -18.50
N GLU A 479 -10.85 6.33 -18.09
CA GLU A 479 -11.61 7.27 -18.92
C GLU A 479 -10.90 8.63 -19.10
N GLY A 480 -9.78 8.85 -18.41
CA GLY A 480 -9.02 10.11 -18.46
C GLY A 480 -9.66 11.25 -17.67
N LEU A 481 -10.59 10.97 -16.76
CA LEU A 481 -11.22 11.95 -15.87
C LEU A 481 -10.28 12.44 -14.77
N THR A 482 -9.20 11.69 -14.52
CA THR A 482 -8.09 12.10 -13.64
C THR A 482 -6.77 12.05 -14.40
N THR A 483 -5.88 12.98 -14.10
CA THR A 483 -4.56 13.09 -14.73
C THR A 483 -3.46 12.73 -13.73
N VAL A 484 -2.39 12.12 -14.21
CA VAL A 484 -1.22 11.74 -13.40
C VAL A 484 -0.04 12.62 -13.75
N GLY A 485 0.63 13.15 -12.72
CA GLY A 485 1.83 13.96 -12.86
C GLY A 485 1.58 15.45 -13.01
N PHE A 486 2.61 16.19 -13.43
CA PHE A 486 2.59 17.64 -13.56
C PHE A 486 2.02 18.08 -14.92
N GLY A 487 1.40 19.26 -14.94
CA GLY A 487 0.96 19.90 -16.18
C GLY A 487 -0.43 19.50 -16.64
N ALA A 488 -1.32 19.03 -15.75
CA ALA A 488 -2.71 18.68 -16.09
C ALA A 488 -3.44 19.79 -16.89
N ALA A 489 -3.32 21.05 -16.44
CA ALA A 489 -3.89 22.22 -17.13
C ALA A 489 -3.27 22.51 -18.52
N LYS A 490 -2.18 21.84 -18.87
CA LYS A 490 -1.48 21.91 -20.17
C LYS A 490 -1.75 20.66 -21.02
N GLY A 491 -2.70 19.82 -20.61
CA GLY A 491 -3.05 18.56 -21.29
C GLY A 491 -2.10 17.40 -21.00
N PHE A 492 -1.21 17.52 -20.00
CA PHE A 492 -0.29 16.44 -19.66
C PHE A 492 -0.96 15.41 -18.77
N GLY A 493 -0.46 14.18 -18.83
CA GLY A 493 -0.77 13.16 -17.84
C GLY A 493 -2.15 12.53 -17.96
N ARG A 494 -2.83 12.68 -19.09
CA ARG A 494 -3.99 11.83 -19.41
C ARG A 494 -3.52 10.40 -19.64
N MET A 495 -4.15 9.46 -18.95
CA MET A 495 -3.74 8.07 -18.91
C MET A 495 -4.87 7.14 -19.33
N THR A 496 -4.50 5.97 -19.84
CA THR A 496 -5.40 4.85 -20.07
C THR A 496 -4.83 3.58 -19.45
N ILE A 497 -5.70 2.71 -18.96
CA ILE A 497 -5.32 1.39 -18.45
C ILE A 497 -5.32 0.38 -19.60
N GLN A 498 -4.19 -0.29 -19.80
CA GLN A 498 -4.00 -1.32 -20.83
C GLN A 498 -3.58 -2.65 -20.19
N SER A 499 -3.96 -3.76 -20.82
CA SER A 499 -3.64 -5.13 -20.39
C SER A 499 -3.90 -5.38 -18.89
N PRO A 500 -5.10 -5.07 -18.37
CA PRO A 500 -5.38 -5.24 -16.95
C PRO A 500 -5.41 -6.72 -16.57
N SER A 501 -4.89 -7.01 -15.38
CA SER A 501 -5.00 -8.30 -14.73
C SER A 501 -5.36 -8.07 -13.27
N ILE A 502 -6.30 -8.87 -12.77
CA ILE A 502 -6.65 -8.93 -11.36
C ILE A 502 -6.61 -10.39 -10.94
N THR A 503 -5.96 -10.66 -9.81
CA THR A 503 -5.85 -11.99 -9.22
C THR A 503 -6.17 -11.88 -7.75
N PHE A 504 -7.07 -12.75 -7.29
CA PHE A 504 -7.33 -12.95 -5.88
C PHE A 504 -6.66 -14.22 -5.41
N GLY A 505 -6.12 -14.20 -4.20
CA GLY A 505 -5.78 -15.42 -3.47
C GLY A 505 -6.72 -15.58 -2.29
N ILE A 506 -7.30 -16.76 -2.12
CA ILE A 506 -8.20 -17.10 -1.01
C ILE A 506 -7.69 -18.35 -0.29
N LEU A 507 -7.91 -18.43 1.03
CA LEU A 507 -7.60 -19.63 1.83
C LEU A 507 -8.83 -20.55 1.93
N HIS A 508 -10.00 -19.97 2.10
CA HIS A 508 -11.29 -20.65 2.15
C HIS A 508 -12.28 -20.00 1.15
N GLU A 509 -13.29 -20.72 0.67
CA GLU A 509 -14.26 -20.21 -0.31
C GLU A 509 -15.04 -18.99 0.19
N THR A 510 -15.27 -18.93 1.52
CA THR A 510 -15.89 -17.78 2.19
C THR A 510 -14.98 -16.56 2.29
N ASP A 511 -13.68 -16.69 2.03
CA ASP A 511 -12.71 -15.59 2.07
C ASP A 511 -12.73 -14.73 0.80
N PHE A 512 -13.42 -15.20 -0.24
CA PHE A 512 -13.63 -14.40 -1.44
C PHE A 512 -14.53 -13.21 -1.08
N PRO A 513 -14.06 -11.96 -1.34
CA PRO A 513 -14.71 -10.77 -0.82
C PRO A 513 -16.10 -10.58 -1.44
N LEU A 514 -17.12 -10.59 -0.58
CA LEU A 514 -18.49 -10.22 -0.92
C LEU A 514 -18.94 -8.99 -0.13
N PRO A 515 -19.94 -8.26 -0.65
CA PRO A 515 -20.64 -7.25 0.14
C PRO A 515 -21.35 -7.91 1.33
N PRO A 516 -21.43 -7.25 2.51
CA PRO A 516 -22.32 -7.71 3.57
C PRO A 516 -23.78 -7.65 3.11
N ALA A 517 -24.62 -8.55 3.62
CA ALA A 517 -26.05 -8.60 3.28
C ALA A 517 -26.76 -7.29 3.69
N PRO A 518 -27.60 -6.69 2.82
CA PRO A 518 -28.43 -5.54 3.20
C PRO A 518 -29.51 -6.00 4.19
N GLU A 519 -29.95 -5.08 5.06
CA GLU A 519 -31.02 -5.34 6.03
C GLU A 519 -32.41 -5.40 5.37
N ASP A 520 -32.59 -4.76 4.21
CA ASP A 520 -33.88 -4.60 3.52
C ASP A 520 -33.96 -5.36 2.16
N GLU A 521 -35.18 -5.66 1.71
CA GLU A 521 -35.49 -6.24 0.38
C GLU A 521 -35.52 -5.16 -0.73
N SER A 522 -34.38 -4.54 -1.00
CA SER A 522 -34.22 -3.48 -2.01
C SER A 522 -33.53 -3.97 -3.30
N GLU A 523 -33.37 -3.08 -4.30
CA GLU A 523 -32.55 -3.32 -5.51
C GLU A 523 -31.11 -3.77 -5.15
N ASP A 524 -30.59 -3.30 -4.01
CA ASP A 524 -29.26 -3.69 -3.51
C ASP A 524 -29.19 -5.19 -3.15
N ARG A 525 -30.31 -5.78 -2.73
CA ARG A 525 -30.41 -7.21 -2.42
C ARG A 525 -30.32 -8.06 -3.68
N GLN A 526 -31.00 -7.65 -4.75
CA GLN A 526 -30.91 -8.33 -6.06
C GLN A 526 -29.50 -8.25 -6.65
N LYS A 527 -28.82 -7.11 -6.52
CA LYS A 527 -27.41 -6.95 -6.94
C LYS A 527 -26.48 -7.85 -6.12
N LEU A 528 -26.71 -7.97 -4.81
CA LEU A 528 -25.96 -8.89 -3.97
C LEU A 528 -26.20 -10.35 -4.36
N GLU A 529 -27.44 -10.76 -4.60
CA GLU A 529 -27.77 -12.13 -5.02
C GLU A 529 -27.04 -12.50 -6.32
N ARG A 530 -27.01 -11.59 -7.30
CA ARG A 530 -26.21 -11.76 -8.52
C ARG A 530 -24.72 -11.89 -8.22
N ALA A 531 -24.17 -11.04 -7.35
CA ALA A 531 -22.78 -11.12 -6.92
C ALA A 531 -22.44 -12.45 -6.21
N ILE A 532 -23.36 -13.00 -5.41
CA ILE A 532 -23.20 -14.31 -4.74
C ILE A 532 -23.12 -15.43 -5.79
N VAL A 533 -24.06 -15.45 -6.75
CA VAL A 533 -24.07 -16.45 -7.83
C VAL A 533 -22.82 -16.32 -8.71
N ALA A 534 -22.41 -15.09 -9.04
CA ALA A 534 -21.20 -14.82 -9.80
C ALA A 534 -19.95 -15.34 -9.08
N ARG A 535 -19.83 -15.09 -7.76
CA ARG A 535 -18.74 -15.64 -6.94
C ARG A 535 -18.72 -17.17 -7.02
N GLU A 536 -19.84 -17.83 -6.84
CA GLU A 536 -19.91 -19.31 -6.86
C GLU A 536 -19.39 -19.89 -8.18
N LYS A 537 -19.75 -19.28 -9.31
CA LYS A 537 -19.19 -19.66 -10.61
C LYS A 537 -17.68 -19.41 -10.69
N LEU A 538 -17.20 -18.26 -10.23
CA LEU A 538 -15.78 -17.92 -10.27
C LEU A 538 -14.93 -18.84 -9.37
N LEU A 539 -15.46 -19.29 -8.23
CA LEU A 539 -14.80 -20.25 -7.33
C LEU A 539 -14.51 -21.61 -8.00
N THR A 540 -15.24 -21.96 -9.09
CA THR A 540 -14.97 -23.17 -9.89
C THR A 540 -13.75 -23.01 -10.81
N HIS A 541 -13.33 -21.78 -11.12
CA HIS A 541 -12.25 -21.45 -12.05
C HIS A 541 -10.95 -21.17 -11.30
N ARG A 542 -10.40 -22.22 -10.69
CA ARG A 542 -9.19 -22.17 -9.85
C ARG A 542 -7.92 -22.05 -10.70
N GLY A 543 -7.13 -21.00 -10.43
CA GLY A 543 -5.82 -20.79 -11.04
C GLY A 543 -4.69 -21.57 -10.34
N THR A 544 -3.45 -21.31 -10.74
CA THR A 544 -2.27 -21.90 -10.09
C THR A 544 -2.14 -21.41 -8.66
N PRO A 545 -2.02 -22.30 -7.66
CA PRO A 545 -1.87 -21.88 -6.27
C PRO A 545 -0.62 -21.01 -6.05
N SER A 546 -0.72 -20.07 -5.12
CA SER A 546 0.36 -19.14 -4.76
C SER A 546 0.59 -19.19 -3.25
N GLY A 547 1.67 -19.84 -2.82
CA GLY A 547 1.92 -20.09 -1.40
C GLY A 547 0.82 -20.97 -0.81
N LEU A 548 0.16 -20.53 0.27
CA LEU A 548 -0.97 -21.26 0.84
C LEU A 548 -2.29 -21.03 0.09
N TYR A 549 -2.36 -19.96 -0.73
CA TYR A 549 -3.61 -19.48 -1.32
C TYR A 549 -3.97 -20.21 -2.62
N GLN A 550 -5.26 -20.49 -2.77
CA GLN A 550 -5.86 -20.81 -4.06
C GLN A 550 -6.11 -19.51 -4.81
N THR A 551 -5.68 -19.42 -6.08
CA THR A 551 -5.85 -18.21 -6.88
C THR A 551 -7.09 -18.27 -7.76
N ILE A 552 -7.67 -17.10 -8.02
CA ILE A 552 -8.77 -16.86 -8.96
C ILE A 552 -8.41 -15.59 -9.73
N GLY A 553 -8.19 -15.74 -11.03
CA GLY A 553 -7.79 -14.64 -11.92
C GLY A 553 -8.94 -14.19 -12.81
N TYR A 554 -8.89 -12.93 -13.24
CA TYR A 554 -9.78 -12.45 -14.29
C TYR A 554 -9.52 -13.18 -15.61
N ALA A 555 -10.61 -13.55 -16.27
CA ALA A 555 -10.62 -14.09 -17.63
C ALA A 555 -11.83 -13.54 -18.37
N ASP A 556 -11.65 -13.16 -19.64
CA ASP A 556 -12.70 -12.53 -20.46
C ASP A 556 -13.93 -13.45 -20.64
N SER A 557 -13.73 -14.77 -20.59
CA SER A 557 -14.80 -15.78 -20.60
C SER A 557 -15.80 -15.64 -19.45
N HIS A 558 -15.40 -15.02 -18.34
CA HIS A 558 -16.24 -14.80 -17.14
C HIS A 558 -16.51 -13.31 -16.89
N LYS A 559 -16.39 -12.47 -17.92
CA LYS A 559 -16.54 -11.01 -17.79
C LYS A 559 -17.86 -10.60 -17.13
N ALA A 560 -18.97 -11.28 -17.47
CA ALA A 560 -20.28 -10.98 -16.87
C ALA A 560 -20.28 -11.21 -15.34
N ASP A 561 -19.73 -12.34 -14.88
CA ASP A 561 -19.66 -12.65 -13.45
C ASP A 561 -18.76 -11.64 -12.69
N TRP A 562 -17.65 -11.21 -13.32
CA TRP A 562 -16.81 -10.15 -12.75
C TRP A 562 -17.52 -8.79 -12.66
N LEU A 563 -18.37 -8.46 -13.63
CA LEU A 563 -19.15 -7.22 -13.61
C LEU A 563 -20.23 -7.25 -12.53
N ASP A 564 -20.93 -8.38 -12.36
CA ASP A 564 -21.91 -8.55 -11.28
C ASP A 564 -21.25 -8.44 -9.89
N LEU A 565 -20.05 -9.02 -9.72
CA LEU A 565 -19.25 -8.82 -8.50
C LEU A 565 -18.87 -7.37 -8.27
N ALA A 566 -18.38 -6.68 -9.32
CA ALA A 566 -17.97 -5.29 -9.22
C ALA A 566 -19.14 -4.38 -8.85
N ASP A 567 -20.34 -4.60 -9.41
CA ASP A 567 -21.54 -3.87 -9.02
C ASP A 567 -21.90 -4.12 -7.55
N GLY A 568 -21.83 -5.38 -7.10
CA GLY A 568 -22.00 -5.72 -5.68
C GLY A 568 -21.03 -4.96 -4.77
N TRP A 569 -19.74 -4.90 -5.12
CA TRP A 569 -18.74 -4.14 -4.37
C TRP A 569 -19.02 -2.62 -4.37
N VAL A 570 -19.47 -2.06 -5.50
CA VAL A 570 -19.88 -0.65 -5.58
C VAL A 570 -21.04 -0.38 -4.63
N GLN A 571 -22.03 -1.27 -4.55
CA GLN A 571 -23.11 -1.14 -3.55
C GLN A 571 -22.60 -1.24 -2.11
N ALA A 572 -21.61 -2.10 -1.84
CA ALA A 572 -20.97 -2.16 -0.53
C ALA A 572 -20.36 -0.80 -0.14
N PHE A 573 -19.71 -0.12 -1.08
CA PHE A 573 -19.17 1.23 -0.87
C PHE A 573 -20.26 2.27 -0.60
N HIS A 574 -21.35 2.25 -1.38
CA HIS A 574 -22.48 3.15 -1.14
C HIS A 574 -23.09 2.96 0.26
N ARG A 575 -23.23 1.71 0.72
CA ARG A 575 -23.72 1.39 2.07
C ARG A 575 -22.75 1.84 3.15
N GLU A 576 -21.46 1.50 3.05
CA GLU A 576 -20.46 1.85 4.05
C GLU A 576 -20.37 3.37 4.25
N ARG A 577 -20.47 4.15 3.17
CA ARG A 577 -20.52 5.61 3.23
C ARG A 577 -21.72 6.12 4.02
N ARG A 578 -22.91 5.55 3.82
CA ARG A 578 -24.15 5.97 4.50
C ARG A 578 -24.18 5.51 5.97
N ALA A 579 -23.62 4.34 6.27
CA ALA A 579 -23.61 3.74 7.60
C ALA A 579 -22.62 4.41 8.57
N ARG A 580 -21.57 5.07 8.06
CA ARG A 580 -20.57 5.76 8.89
C ARG A 580 -20.58 7.27 8.68
N PRO A 581 -21.59 7.99 9.19
CA PRO A 581 -21.48 9.44 9.27
C PRO A 581 -20.27 9.80 10.16
N ARG A 582 -19.50 10.79 9.72
CA ARG A 582 -18.56 11.52 10.58
C ARG A 582 -19.28 11.95 11.85
N ALA A 583 -18.77 11.49 12.99
CA ALA A 583 -19.34 11.72 14.32
C ALA A 583 -19.29 13.18 14.80
N GLN A 584 -19.10 14.18 13.92
CA GLN A 584 -18.87 15.57 14.32
C GLN A 584 -19.66 16.58 13.50
N GLU A 585 -20.31 17.51 14.19
CA GLU A 585 -20.80 18.75 13.62
C GLU A 585 -19.64 19.76 13.54
N PHE A 586 -19.31 20.18 12.32
CA PHE A 586 -18.41 21.31 12.10
C PHE A 586 -19.24 22.52 11.67
N THR A 587 -19.13 23.62 12.41
CA THR A 587 -19.81 24.87 12.07
C THR A 587 -19.08 25.55 10.91
N LEU A 588 -19.66 25.50 9.72
CA LEU A 588 -19.14 26.18 8.53
C LEU A 588 -19.24 27.70 8.67
N GLN A 589 -18.14 28.42 8.46
CA GLN A 589 -18.18 29.84 8.13
C GLN A 589 -17.90 30.12 6.65
N LYS A 590 -17.04 29.33 5.95
CA LYS A 590 -16.78 29.38 4.50
C LYS A 590 -16.26 28.02 3.97
N ASP A 591 -16.71 27.60 2.77
CA ASP A 591 -16.24 26.39 2.04
C ASP A 591 -16.19 26.67 0.54
N SER A 592 -15.10 26.30 -0.15
CA SER A 592 -14.97 26.42 -1.62
C SER A 592 -16.03 25.66 -2.43
N TYR A 593 -16.63 24.60 -1.89
CA TYR A 593 -17.70 23.85 -2.54
C TYR A 593 -19.07 24.54 -2.43
N PHE A 594 -19.30 25.29 -1.36
CA PHE A 594 -20.59 25.89 -1.01
C PHE A 594 -20.52 27.40 -0.81
N THR A 595 -19.53 28.07 -1.41
CA THR A 595 -19.51 29.55 -1.43
C THR A 595 -20.37 30.02 -2.59
N LYS A 596 -21.33 30.92 -2.32
CA LYS A 596 -22.08 31.59 -3.37
C LYS A 596 -21.13 32.41 -4.25
N ILE A 597 -21.19 32.21 -5.56
CA ILE A 597 -20.57 33.10 -6.54
C ILE A 597 -21.71 33.87 -7.18
N ALA A 598 -21.74 35.19 -7.01
CA ALA A 598 -22.79 36.07 -7.54
C ALA A 598 -24.22 35.60 -7.18
N ASP A 599 -24.47 35.33 -5.89
CA ASP A 599 -25.74 34.84 -5.34
C ASP A 599 -26.23 33.46 -5.79
N GLN A 600 -25.49 32.77 -6.66
CA GLN A 600 -25.77 31.40 -7.10
C GLN A 600 -24.82 30.41 -6.42
N TRP A 601 -25.33 29.24 -6.05
CA TRP A 601 -24.50 28.18 -5.49
C TRP A 601 -23.79 27.40 -6.61
N LEU A 602 -22.57 26.94 -6.37
CA LEU A 602 -21.82 26.17 -7.36
C LEU A 602 -22.59 24.92 -7.86
N PRO A 603 -23.33 24.17 -7.02
CA PRO A 603 -24.20 23.07 -7.49
C PRO A 603 -25.41 23.54 -8.32
N ASP A 604 -25.92 24.76 -8.10
CA ASP A 604 -27.05 25.30 -8.87
C ASP A 604 -26.63 25.76 -10.28
N LEU A 605 -25.33 25.99 -10.49
CA LEU A 605 -24.73 26.29 -11.81
C LEU A 605 -24.55 25.03 -12.67
N TYR A 606 -24.58 23.84 -12.06
CA TYR A 606 -24.44 22.55 -12.74
C TYR A 606 -25.61 21.65 -12.33
N PRO A 607 -26.81 21.86 -12.91
CA PRO A 607 -27.98 21.04 -12.57
C PRO A 607 -27.66 19.55 -12.76
N VAL A 608 -28.13 18.74 -11.80
CA VAL A 608 -27.92 17.28 -11.72
C VAL A 608 -28.51 16.54 -12.94
N GLU A 609 -29.46 17.16 -13.63
CA GLU A 609 -30.05 16.63 -14.86
C GLU A 609 -29.18 16.98 -16.08
N VAL A 610 -28.33 16.05 -16.49
CA VAL A 610 -27.93 15.97 -17.91
C VAL A 610 -29.18 15.51 -18.65
N SER A 611 -29.72 16.36 -19.52
CA SER A 611 -30.93 16.13 -20.32
C SER A 611 -31.07 14.68 -20.80
N ALA A 612 -32.27 14.12 -20.61
CA ALA A 612 -32.69 12.79 -21.08
C ALA A 612 -32.48 12.58 -22.59
#